data_AF-A0A1G0T796-F1
#
_entry.id   AF-A0A1G0T796-F1
#
_cell.length_a   1.000
_cell.length_b   1.000
_cell.length_c   1.000
_cell.angle_alpha   90.00
_cell.angle_beta   90.00
_cell.angle_gamma   90.00
#
_symmetry.space_group_name_H-M   'P 1'
#
loop_
_entity.id
_entity.type
_entity.pdbx_description
1 polymer ?
#
loop_
_entity_poly.entity_id
_entity_poly.type
_entity_poly.pdbx_seq_one_letter_code
_entity_poly.pdbx_strand_id
1 'polypeptide(L)' 'MDFERDTIVNPIVEVKVIPNGLTEDDYIFILTNQLKNNLIIIALEPKSMLGLVTYKKFEYLLKQGENYPILRVIN' A
#
# COMPACT_ATOMS: atom_id res chain seq x y z
N MET A 1 23.95 -6.30 16.93
CA MET A 1 22.72 -6.04 16.16
C MET A 1 22.77 -4.57 15.84
N ASP A 2 23.08 -4.23 14.59
CA ASP A 2 23.19 -2.84 14.16
C ASP A 2 21.77 -2.36 13.83
N PHE A 3 21.20 -1.53 14.70
CA PHE A 3 19.91 -0.89 14.44
C PHE A 3 20.19 0.25 13.47
N GLU A 4 20.28 -0.08 12.18
CA GLU A 4 20.43 0.91 11.12
C GLU A 4 19.33 1.96 11.26
N ARG A 5 19.75 3.23 11.24
CA ARG A 5 18.93 4.40 11.55
C ARG A 5 17.69 4.42 10.64
N ASP A 6 16.56 4.12 11.28
CA ASP A 6 15.24 3.98 10.72
C ASP A 6 14.83 5.23 9.93
N THR A 7 14.78 5.14 8.61
CA THR A 7 14.08 6.15 7.80
C THR A 7 12.64 6.24 8.29
N ILE A 8 12.28 7.33 8.97
CA ILE A 8 10.91 7.56 9.42
C ILE A 8 10.11 8.09 8.24
N VAL A 9 9.37 7.21 7.58
CA VAL A 9 8.46 7.60 6.50
C VAL A 9 7.10 7.97 7.07
N ASN A 10 6.70 9.23 6.90
CA ASN A 10 5.39 9.73 7.30
C ASN A 10 4.57 10.09 6.05
N PRO A 11 3.83 9.15 5.44
CA PRO A 11 3.07 9.43 4.23
C PRO A 11 1.83 10.27 4.55
N ILE A 12 1.40 11.04 3.56
CA ILE A 12 0.11 11.70 3.58
C ILE A 12 -0.93 10.66 3.14
N VAL A 13 -1.94 10.42 3.99
CA VAL A 13 -3.05 9.52 3.69
C VAL A 13 -4.31 10.35 3.50
N GLU A 14 -5.00 10.14 2.39
CA GLU A 14 -6.23 10.85 2.04
C GLU A 14 -7.28 9.87 1.54
N VAL A 15 -8.53 10.04 1.96
CA VAL A 15 -9.68 9.31 1.42
C VAL A 15 -10.37 10.20 0.41
N LYS A 16 -10.50 9.72 -0.83
CA LYS A 16 -11.19 10.43 -1.92
C LYS A 16 -12.35 9.60 -2.42
N VAL A 17 -13.45 10.29 -2.74
CA VAL A 17 -14.49 9.70 -3.59
C VAL A 17 -13.92 9.64 -4.99
N ILE A 18 -13.88 8.44 -5.58
CA ILE A 18 -13.46 8.28 -6.97
C ILE A 18 -14.67 8.58 -7.87
N PRO A 19 -14.61 9.63 -8.71
CA PRO A 19 -15.66 9.87 -9.71
C PRO A 19 -15.63 8.78 -10.79
N ASN A 20 -16.73 8.60 -11.51
CA ASN A 20 -16.87 7.60 -12.59
C ASN A 20 -15.61 7.53 -13.49
N GLY A 21 -15.24 6.32 -13.91
CA GLY A 21 -14.09 6.10 -14.82
C GLY A 21 -13.04 5.09 -14.36
N LEU A 22 -13.38 4.19 -13.42
CA LEU A 22 -12.54 3.05 -13.09
C LEU A 22 -12.74 1.94 -14.14
N THR A 23 -11.66 1.43 -14.71
CA THR A 23 -11.70 0.26 -15.59
C THR A 23 -11.38 -0.99 -14.77
N GLU A 24 -12.03 -2.11 -15.07
CA GLU A 24 -11.72 -3.39 -14.41
C GLU A 24 -10.27 -3.84 -14.67
N ASP A 25 -9.68 -3.43 -15.79
CA ASP A 25 -8.30 -3.75 -16.16
C ASP A 25 -7.24 -3.05 -15.28
N ASP A 26 -7.62 -1.97 -14.57
CA ASP A 26 -6.69 -1.19 -13.75
C ASP A 26 -6.45 -1.82 -12.37
N TYR A 27 -7.30 -2.76 -11.93
CA TYR A 27 -7.29 -3.29 -10.56
C TYR A 27 -7.51 -4.79 -10.49
N ILE A 28 -6.86 -5.43 -9.51
CA ILE A 28 -7.15 -6.82 -9.15
C ILE A 28 -8.21 -6.82 -8.05
N PHE A 29 -9.37 -7.42 -8.32
CA PHE A 29 -10.42 -7.56 -7.32
C PHE A 29 -10.12 -8.73 -6.36
N ILE A 30 -10.14 -8.44 -5.06
CA ILE A 30 -9.83 -9.42 -4.00
C ILE A 30 -10.97 -9.48 -2.99
N LEU A 31 -11.58 -10.67 -2.83
CA LEU A 31 -12.62 -10.92 -1.83
C LEU A 31 -12.01 -11.03 -0.43
N THR A 32 -12.50 -10.25 0.54
CA THR A 32 -11.97 -10.18 1.91
C THR A 32 -12.56 -11.22 2.88
N ASN A 33 -13.49 -12.05 2.41
CA ASN A 33 -14.15 -13.07 3.24
C ASN A 33 -13.28 -14.32 3.48
N GLN A 34 -12.05 -14.36 2.95
CA GLN A 34 -11.09 -15.45 3.16
C GLN A 34 -9.83 -14.92 3.85
N LEU A 35 -9.37 -15.63 4.90
CA LEU A 35 -8.21 -15.21 5.69
C LEU A 35 -6.94 -15.02 4.83
N LYS A 36 -6.70 -15.91 3.86
CA LYS A 36 -5.56 -15.83 2.94
C LYS A 36 -5.57 -14.56 2.08
N ASN A 37 -6.75 -14.09 1.69
CA ASN A 37 -6.89 -12.91 0.83
C ASN A 37 -6.60 -11.64 1.63
N ASN A 38 -6.93 -11.64 2.93
CA ASN A 38 -6.56 -10.54 3.82
C ASN A 38 -5.04 -10.41 3.94
N LEU A 39 -4.27 -11.50 3.89
CA LEU A 39 -2.80 -11.44 3.87
C LEU A 39 -2.27 -10.74 2.61
N ILE A 40 -2.91 -10.95 1.46
CA ILE A 40 -2.52 -10.27 0.21
C ILE A 40 -2.76 -8.76 0.35
N ILE A 41 -3.91 -8.36 0.88
CA ILE A 41 -4.23 -6.94 1.11
C ILE A 41 -3.24 -6.32 2.11
N ILE A 42 -2.95 -7.00 3.21
CA ILE A 42 -1.95 -6.54 4.18
C ILE A 42 -0.57 -6.42 3.53
N ALA A 43 -0.15 -7.37 2.70
CA ALA A 43 1.16 -7.27 2.05
C ALA A 43 1.24 -6.10 1.04
N LEU A 44 0.12 -5.77 0.40
CA LEU A 44 0.07 -4.78 -0.68
C LEU A 44 -0.41 -3.40 -0.21
N GLU A 45 -0.90 -3.25 1.02
CA GLU A 45 -1.30 -1.93 1.50
C GLU A 45 -0.08 -1.01 1.69
N PRO A 46 -0.20 0.29 1.35
CA PRO A 46 0.89 1.24 1.45
C PRO A 46 1.54 1.24 2.83
N LYS A 47 0.76 1.09 3.90
CA LYS A 47 1.27 1.05 5.28
C LYS A 47 2.24 -0.09 5.52
N SER A 48 2.01 -1.27 4.95
CA SER A 48 2.96 -2.38 5.04
C SER A 48 4.22 -2.15 4.22
N MET A 49 4.10 -1.49 3.06
CA MET A 49 5.28 -1.08 2.28
C MET A 49 6.15 -0.05 3.01
N LEU A 50 5.56 0.84 3.82
CA LEU A 50 6.32 1.78 4.67
C LEU A 50 7.26 1.06 5.63
N GLY A 51 6.81 -0.06 6.20
CA GLY A 51 7.64 -0.87 7.10
C GLY A 51 8.79 -1.57 6.37
N LEU A 52 8.67 -1.83 5.07
CA LEU A 52 9.75 -2.42 4.28
C LEU A 52 10.82 -1.39 3.90
N VAL A 53 10.44 -0.16 3.56
CA VAL A 53 11.39 0.89 3.13
C VAL A 53 12.25 1.43 4.26
N THR A 54 11.93 1.13 5.53
CA THR A 54 12.84 1.43 6.66
C THR A 54 14.12 0.60 6.60
N TYR A 55 14.11 -0.55 5.92
CA TYR A 55 15.30 -1.34 5.67
C TYR A 55 16.03 -0.79 4.44
N LYS A 56 17.29 -0.40 4.59
CA LYS A 56 18.14 0.16 3.53
C LYS A 56 18.14 -0.64 2.21
N LYS A 57 18.10 -1.97 2.28
CA LYS A 57 18.02 -2.84 1.10
C LYS A 57 16.76 -2.66 0.26
N PHE A 58 15.71 -2.07 0.83
CA PHE A 58 14.41 -1.85 0.22
C PHE A 58 14.08 -0.35 0.05
N GLU A 59 15.03 0.54 0.30
CA GLU A 59 14.86 1.99 0.14
C GLU A 59 14.37 2.36 -1.27
N TYR A 60 14.78 1.59 -2.29
CA TYR A 60 14.36 1.75 -3.69
C TYR A 60 12.84 1.62 -3.93
N LEU A 61 12.09 0.99 -3.00
CA LEU A 61 10.64 0.89 -3.08
C LEU A 61 9.94 2.22 -2.74
N LEU A 62 10.62 3.13 -2.02
CA LEU A 62 10.10 4.45 -1.70
C LEU A 62 10.37 5.40 -2.86
N LYS A 63 9.33 5.69 -3.64
CA LYS A 63 9.42 6.65 -4.74
C LYS A 63 8.77 7.97 -4.35
N GLN A 64 9.56 9.03 -4.30
CA GLN A 64 9.06 10.37 -3.98
C GLN A 64 8.07 10.84 -5.06
N GLY A 65 6.87 11.25 -4.63
CA GLY A 65 5.83 11.78 -5.52
C GLY A 65 4.97 10.73 -6.22
N GLU A 66 5.22 9.43 -6.03
CA GLU A 66 4.31 8.39 -6.51
C GLU A 66 3.15 8.15 -5.54
N ASN A 67 1.98 7.89 -6.12
CA ASN A 67 0.75 7.58 -5.40
C ASN A 67 0.51 6.08 -5.42
N TYR A 68 0.14 5.51 -4.27
CA TYR A 68 -0.20 4.10 -4.12
C TYR A 68 -1.69 3.97 -3.74
N PRO A 69 -2.63 4.12 -4.70
CA PRO A 69 -4.05 4.10 -4.41
C PRO A 69 -4.52 2.68 -4.04
N ILE A 70 -5.32 2.57 -2.97
CA ILE A 70 -6.13 1.37 -2.70
C ILE A 70 -7.60 1.73 -2.92
N LEU A 71 -8.28 0.94 -3.75
CA LEU A 71 -9.73 1.00 -3.87
C LEU A 71 -10.36 -0.01 -2.91
N ARG A 72 -11.20 0.48 -1.98
CA ARG A 72 -12.03 -0.36 -1.12
C ARG A 72 -13.48 -0.27 -1.59
N VAL A 73 -14.02 -1.39 -2.06
CA VAL A 73 -15.44 -1.52 -2.39
C VAL A 73 -16.21 -1.81 -1.10
N ILE A 74 -17.18 -0.96 -0.77
CA ILE A 74 -18.09 -1.14 0.37
C ILE A 74 -19.46 -1.47 -0.22
N ASN A 75 -19.99 -2.65 0.13
CA ASN A 75 -21.33 -3.10 -0.20
C ASN A 75 -22.23 -2.99 1.04
#